data_AF-A0A250KJB3-F1
#
_entry.id   AF-A0A250KJB3-F1
#
_cell.length_a   1.000
_cell.length_b   1.000
_cell.length_c   1.000
_cell.angle_alpha   90.00
_cell.angle_beta   90.00
_cell.angle_gamma   90.00
#
_symmetry.space_group_name_H-M   'P 1'
#
loop_
_entity.id
_entity.type
_entity.pdbx_description
1 polymer ?
#
loop_
_entity_poly.entity_id
_entity_poly.type
_entity_poly.pdbx_seq_one_letter_code
_entity_poly.pdbx_strand_id
1 'polypeptide(L)'
;MRTYKRGNFAIYLSQEYHFYKTDNPDMFELIDRKCQYEKLSKIGFLQQNNIISYKYVSKEEISSAFNTKTFVKYMGFNFFVENSSEGKFILRPLEEAMKYFKDFPRHGYDPIYEAIEEEISDIWEERTPIEGFEFDVEPIVYLKKDGVWLVEL
;
A
#
# COMPACT_ATOMS: atom_id res chain seq x y z
N MET A 1 5.45 2.82 -14.34
CA MET A 1 4.00 2.62 -14.12
C MET A 1 3.75 2.63 -12.62
N ARG A 2 2.78 3.41 -12.14
CA ARG A 2 2.53 3.59 -10.70
C ARG A 2 1.78 2.38 -10.14
N THR A 3 2.30 1.82 -9.06
CA THR A 3 1.62 0.77 -8.28
C THR A 3 1.23 1.39 -6.94
N TYR A 4 -0.04 1.25 -6.58
CA TYR A 4 -0.57 1.79 -5.33
C TYR A 4 -0.43 0.77 -4.21
N LYS A 5 -0.03 1.24 -3.02
CA LYS A 5 0.34 0.35 -1.93
C LYS A 5 -0.88 -0.15 -1.17
N ARG A 6 -0.87 -1.44 -0.85
CA ARG A 6 -1.80 -2.07 0.07
C ARG A 6 -1.10 -3.18 0.83
N GLY A 7 -1.40 -3.31 2.11
CA GLY A 7 -0.92 -4.39 2.95
C GLY A 7 0.10 -3.92 3.98
N ASN A 8 0.86 -4.87 4.52
CA ASN A 8 1.82 -4.58 5.59
C ASN A 8 3.19 -4.25 5.01
N PHE A 9 3.83 -3.27 5.61
CA PHE A 9 5.15 -2.78 5.23
C PHE A 9 6.02 -2.64 6.47
N ALA A 10 7.32 -2.78 6.26
CA ALA A 10 8.35 -2.56 7.26
C ALA A 10 9.48 -1.70 6.70
N ILE A 11 10.07 -0.87 7.55
CA ILE A 11 11.28 -0.11 7.25
C ILE A 11 12.49 -0.93 7.71
N TYR A 12 13.30 -1.35 6.74
CA TYR A 12 14.56 -2.06 6.94
C TYR A 12 15.67 -1.29 6.23
N LEU A 13 16.74 -0.94 6.96
CA LEU A 13 17.85 -0.12 6.43
C LEU A 13 17.36 1.15 5.69
N SER A 14 16.42 1.88 6.30
CA SER A 14 15.81 3.10 5.75
C SER A 14 15.01 2.92 4.45
N GLN A 15 14.67 1.68 4.09
CA GLN A 15 13.87 1.36 2.91
C GLN A 15 12.62 0.57 3.30
N GLU A 16 11.51 0.90 2.66
CA GLU A 16 10.24 0.22 2.83
C GLU A 16 10.17 -1.06 1.97
N TYR A 17 9.72 -2.16 2.59
CA TYR A 17 9.47 -3.47 1.96
C TYR A 17 8.11 -4.02 2.38
N HIS A 18 7.52 -4.89 1.57
CA HIS A 18 6.39 -5.68 2.04
C HIS A 18 6.83 -6.59 3.18
N PHE A 19 5.95 -6.76 4.16
CA PHE A 19 6.26 -7.42 5.42
C PHE A 19 5.24 -8.51 5.73
N TYR A 20 5.72 -9.72 6.02
CA TYR A 20 4.89 -10.88 6.37
C TYR A 20 5.42 -11.59 7.61
N LYS A 21 4.50 -12.10 8.44
CA LYS A 21 4.84 -12.99 9.55
C LYS A 21 5.24 -14.35 9.00
N THR A 22 6.23 -14.99 9.62
CA THR A 22 6.54 -16.40 9.36
C THR A 22 5.95 -17.28 10.46
N ASP A 23 6.12 -18.60 10.34
CA ASP A 23 5.75 -19.55 11.39
C ASP A 23 6.57 -19.36 12.68
N ASN A 24 7.76 -18.74 12.56
CA ASN A 24 8.55 -18.32 13.70
C ASN A 24 8.12 -16.90 14.11
N PRO A 25 7.61 -16.69 15.34
CA PRO A 25 7.09 -15.40 15.79
C PRO A 25 8.14 -14.27 15.83
N ASP A 26 9.43 -14.61 15.89
CA ASP A 26 10.53 -13.65 15.96
C ASP A 26 11.17 -13.37 14.59
N MET A 27 10.70 -14.06 13.54
CA MET A 27 11.21 -13.90 12.18
C MET A 27 10.13 -13.42 11.23
N PHE A 28 10.52 -12.49 10.37
CA PHE A 28 9.65 -11.84 9.41
C PHE A 28 10.26 -11.93 8.02
N GLU A 29 9.39 -12.04 7.01
CA GLU A 29 9.79 -12.05 5.62
C GLU A 29 9.59 -10.66 5.03
N LEU A 30 10.67 -10.07 4.53
CA LEU A 30 10.66 -8.88 3.71
C LEU A 30 10.61 -9.28 2.24
N ILE A 31 9.74 -8.63 1.47
CA ILE A 31 9.63 -8.85 0.02
C ILE A 31 9.81 -7.53 -0.72
N ASP A 32 10.77 -7.51 -1.64
CA ASP A 32 10.90 -6.50 -2.68
C ASP A 32 10.35 -7.02 -4.01
N ARG A 33 9.35 -6.31 -4.53
CA ARG A 33 8.76 -6.56 -5.86
C ARG A 33 9.30 -5.62 -6.93
N LYS A 34 10.20 -4.69 -6.56
CA LYS A 34 10.88 -3.81 -7.53
C LYS A 34 12.02 -4.52 -8.25
N CYS A 35 12.33 -5.75 -7.86
CA CYS A 35 13.36 -6.62 -8.46
C CYS A 35 14.76 -5.99 -8.49
N GLN A 36 15.14 -5.26 -7.44
CA GLN A 36 16.46 -4.61 -7.35
C GLN A 36 17.57 -5.58 -6.91
N TYR A 37 17.58 -6.80 -7.45
CA TYR A 37 18.36 -7.92 -6.89
C TYR A 37 19.87 -7.66 -6.82
N GLU A 38 20.49 -7.05 -7.83
CA GLU A 38 21.94 -6.76 -7.80
C GLU A 38 22.36 -5.88 -6.61
N LYS A 39 21.48 -4.97 -6.20
CA LYS A 39 21.67 -4.14 -5.01
C LYS A 39 21.33 -4.93 -3.73
N LEU A 40 20.20 -5.63 -3.74
CA LEU A 40 19.65 -6.29 -2.55
C LEU A 40 20.43 -7.55 -2.14
N SER A 41 21.03 -8.27 -3.09
CA SER A 41 21.92 -9.41 -2.84
C SER A 41 23.11 -9.03 -1.95
N LYS A 42 23.63 -7.81 -2.08
CA LYS A 42 24.73 -7.28 -1.25
C LYS A 42 24.35 -7.11 0.22
N ILE A 43 23.06 -6.98 0.51
CA ILE A 43 22.51 -6.92 1.88
C ILE A 43 21.79 -8.23 2.23
N GLY A 44 22.05 -9.31 1.49
CA GLY A 44 21.62 -10.67 1.82
C GLY A 44 20.17 -10.98 1.52
N PHE A 45 19.55 -10.32 0.53
CA PHE A 45 18.31 -10.81 -0.06
C PHE A 45 18.59 -11.97 -1.03
N LEU A 46 17.69 -12.93 -1.06
CA LEU A 46 17.63 -14.02 -2.01
C LEU A 46 16.65 -13.69 -3.13
N GLN A 47 16.80 -14.34 -4.29
CA GLN A 47 15.90 -14.15 -5.43
C GLN A 47 15.06 -15.41 -5.64
N GLN A 48 13.77 -15.23 -5.92
CA GLN A 48 12.87 -16.29 -6.33
C GLN A 48 12.31 -15.99 -7.73
N ASN A 49 12.53 -16.93 -8.67
CA ASN A 49 12.01 -16.91 -10.04
C ASN A 49 12.31 -15.63 -10.85
N ASN A 50 13.32 -14.84 -10.46
CA ASN A 50 13.61 -13.51 -11.02
C ASN A 50 12.46 -12.49 -10.91
N ILE A 51 11.45 -12.77 -10.08
CA ILE A 51 10.23 -11.94 -9.94
C ILE A 51 10.16 -11.26 -8.58
N ILE A 52 10.74 -11.86 -7.54
CA ILE A 52 10.78 -11.26 -6.20
C ILE A 52 12.18 -11.42 -5.61
N SER A 53 12.57 -10.43 -4.81
CA SER A 53 13.68 -10.56 -3.87
C SER A 53 13.10 -10.63 -2.46
N TYR A 54 13.60 -11.54 -1.63
CA TYR A 54 13.12 -11.72 -0.28
C TYR A 54 14.24 -11.90 0.73
N LYS A 55 13.98 -11.59 2.00
CA LYS A 55 14.91 -11.76 3.10
C LYS A 55 14.15 -12.06 4.39
N TYR A 56 14.64 -13.01 5.17
CA TYR A 56 14.19 -13.18 6.54
C TYR A 56 15.00 -12.28 7.47
N VAL A 57 14.30 -11.53 8.32
CA VAL A 57 14.88 -10.62 9.31
C VAL A 57 14.26 -10.88 10.68
N SER A 58 15.01 -10.61 11.75
CA SER A 58 14.44 -10.62 13.09
C SER A 58 13.63 -9.35 13.35
N LYS A 59 12.85 -9.35 14.43
CA LYS A 59 12.07 -8.18 14.86
C LYS A 59 12.95 -6.94 15.08
N GLU A 60 14.12 -7.12 15.68
CA GLU A 60 15.04 -6.06 16.10
C GLU A 60 15.70 -5.35 14.92
N GLU A 61 15.72 -5.99 13.75
CA GLU A 61 16.23 -5.39 12.51
C GLU A 61 15.24 -4.43 11.86
N ILE A 62 13.97 -4.45 12.29
CA ILE A 62 12.89 -3.63 11.72
C ILE A 62 12.73 -2.35 12.53
N SER A 63 12.98 -1.22 11.87
CA SER A 63 12.88 0.11 12.50
C SER A 63 11.44 0.62 12.64
N SER A 64 10.52 0.18 11.79
CA SER A 64 9.09 0.50 11.90
C SER A 64 8.26 -0.48 11.09
N ALA A 65 7.03 -0.77 11.52
CA ALA A 65 6.10 -1.57 10.74
C ALA A 65 4.67 -1.02 10.79
N PHE A 66 4.00 -1.02 9.65
CA PHE A 66 2.68 -0.43 9.49
C PHE A 66 1.87 -1.12 8.39
N ASN A 67 0.55 -1.10 8.53
CA ASN A 67 -0.36 -1.40 7.43
C ASN A 67 -0.60 -0.14 6.62
N THR A 68 -0.61 -0.25 5.30
CA THR A 68 -0.94 0.84 4.38
C THR A 68 -2.24 0.53 3.63
N LYS A 69 -3.11 1.53 3.54
CA LYS A 69 -4.28 1.55 2.67
C LYS A 69 -4.19 2.76 1.74
N THR A 70 -4.46 2.56 0.46
CA THR A 70 -4.57 3.66 -0.49
C THR A 70 -6.03 4.10 -0.61
N PHE A 71 -6.22 5.41 -0.66
CA PHE A 71 -7.49 6.06 -0.89
C PHE A 71 -7.37 7.07 -2.02
N VAL A 72 -8.52 7.39 -2.62
CA VAL A 72 -8.63 8.38 -3.69
C VAL A 72 -9.81 9.30 -3.49
N LYS A 73 -9.74 10.49 -4.09
CA LYS A 73 -10.89 11.36 -4.29
C LYS A 73 -11.39 11.25 -5.73
N TYR A 74 -12.59 10.70 -5.88
CA TYR A 74 -13.27 10.45 -7.16
C TYR A 74 -14.65 11.10 -7.12
N MET A 75 -15.02 11.86 -8.15
CA MET A 75 -16.29 12.62 -8.20
C MET A 75 -16.53 13.51 -6.96
N GLY A 76 -15.46 14.02 -6.35
CA GLY A 76 -15.52 14.86 -5.14
C GLY A 76 -15.67 14.11 -3.81
N PHE A 77 -15.76 12.77 -3.82
CA PHE A 77 -15.89 11.95 -2.62
C PHE A 77 -14.69 11.02 -2.44
N ASN A 78 -14.49 10.56 -1.20
CA ASN A 78 -13.40 9.66 -0.86
C ASN A 78 -13.80 8.20 -1.07
N PHE A 79 -12.88 7.43 -1.65
CA PHE A 79 -13.02 6.00 -1.91
C PHE A 79 -11.78 5.24 -1.42
N PHE A 80 -12.00 4.02 -0.94
CA PHE A 80 -10.94 3.07 -0.70
C PHE A 80 -10.54 2.38 -2.02
N VAL A 81 -9.24 2.23 -2.27
CA VAL A 81 -8.74 1.47 -3.43
C VAL A 81 -8.66 -0.01 -3.09
N GLU A 82 -9.60 -0.80 -3.61
CA GLU A 82 -9.57 -2.26 -3.48
C GLU A 82 -8.44 -2.85 -4.31
N ASN A 83 -8.32 -2.40 -5.57
CA ASN A 83 -7.30 -2.85 -6.49
C ASN A 83 -6.95 -1.75 -7.48
N SER A 84 -5.78 -1.86 -8.09
CA SER A 84 -5.33 -0.93 -9.12
C SER A 84 -4.38 -1.60 -10.08
N SER A 85 -4.51 -1.33 -11.37
CA SER A 85 -3.59 -1.81 -12.39
C SER A 85 -3.56 -0.83 -13.56
N GLU A 86 -2.37 -0.48 -14.03
CA GLU A 86 -2.19 0.33 -15.24
C GLU A 86 -2.98 1.66 -15.23
N GLY A 87 -2.99 2.36 -14.10
CA GLY A 87 -3.72 3.64 -13.96
C GLY A 87 -5.24 3.49 -13.82
N LYS A 88 -5.76 2.26 -13.77
CA LYS A 88 -7.16 1.95 -13.47
C LYS A 88 -7.32 1.56 -12.01
N PHE A 89 -8.44 1.93 -11.41
CA PHE A 89 -8.77 1.68 -10.02
C PHE A 89 -10.08 0.92 -9.91
N ILE A 90 -10.10 -0.05 -9.01
CA ILE A 90 -11.31 -0.67 -8.46
C ILE A 90 -11.52 -0.06 -7.08
N LEU A 91 -12.64 0.64 -6.92
CA LEU A 91 -12.91 1.51 -5.79
C LEU A 91 -14.10 1.01 -4.98
N ARG A 92 -14.01 1.17 -3.65
CA ARG A 92 -15.12 1.00 -2.71
C ARG A 92 -15.51 2.37 -2.14
N PRO A 93 -16.78 2.77 -2.22
CA PRO A 93 -17.20 4.06 -1.66
C PRO A 93 -17.00 4.07 -0.16
N LEU A 94 -16.64 5.23 0.40
CA LEU A 94 -16.77 5.46 1.84
C LEU A 94 -18.19 5.94 2.17
N GLU A 95 -18.50 6.03 3.46
CA GLU A 95 -19.86 6.27 3.96
C GLU A 95 -20.52 7.52 3.34
N GLU A 96 -19.76 8.60 3.14
CA GLU A 96 -20.26 9.83 2.52
C GLU A 96 -20.70 9.61 1.07
N ALA A 97 -19.88 8.93 0.27
CA ALA A 97 -20.19 8.57 -1.10
C ALA A 97 -21.43 7.65 -1.16
N MET A 98 -21.48 6.62 -0.31
CA MET A 98 -22.63 5.71 -0.24
C MET A 98 -23.94 6.45 0.03
N LYS A 99 -23.92 7.40 0.99
CA LYS A 99 -25.08 8.24 1.32
C LYS A 99 -25.49 9.13 0.15
N TYR A 100 -24.53 9.77 -0.51
CA TYR A 100 -24.79 10.67 -1.63
C TYR A 100 -25.38 9.93 -2.84
N PHE A 101 -24.74 8.84 -3.26
CA PHE A 101 -25.18 8.01 -4.38
C PHE A 101 -26.37 7.10 -4.04
N LYS A 102 -26.74 7.03 -2.75
CA LYS A 102 -27.75 6.09 -2.21
C LYS A 102 -27.44 4.64 -2.52
N ASP A 103 -26.15 4.32 -2.56
CA ASP A 103 -25.62 3.04 -2.98
C ASP A 103 -24.89 2.37 -1.82
N PHE A 104 -25.58 1.42 -1.20
CA PHE A 104 -25.15 0.78 0.05
C PHE A 104 -24.99 -0.73 -0.15
N PRO A 105 -24.06 -1.37 0.57
CA PRO A 105 -23.97 -2.83 0.63
C PRO A 105 -25.31 -3.46 1.03
N ARG A 106 -25.66 -4.57 0.37
CA ARG A 106 -26.86 -5.39 0.64
C ARG A 106 -26.48 -6.86 0.47
N HIS A 107 -27.35 -7.78 0.88
CA HIS A 107 -27.07 -9.22 0.72
C HIS A 107 -26.73 -9.57 -0.73
N GLY A 108 -25.50 -10.03 -0.96
CA GLY A 108 -24.97 -10.39 -2.28
C GLY A 108 -24.61 -9.19 -3.18
N TYR A 109 -24.63 -7.97 -2.66
CA TYR A 109 -24.30 -6.77 -3.42
C TYR A 109 -23.42 -5.83 -2.62
N ASP A 110 -22.34 -5.41 -3.26
CA ASP A 110 -21.24 -4.71 -2.65
C ASP A 110 -20.84 -3.63 -3.66
N PRO A 111 -21.09 -2.34 -3.39
CA PRO A 111 -20.80 -1.27 -4.34
C PRO A 111 -19.33 -1.28 -4.77
N ILE A 112 -19.11 -1.28 -6.09
CA ILE A 112 -17.80 -1.24 -6.74
C ILE A 112 -17.87 -0.21 -7.86
N TYR A 113 -16.85 0.64 -7.92
CA TYR A 113 -16.68 1.67 -8.95
C TYR A 113 -15.37 1.42 -9.67
N GLU A 114 -15.35 1.73 -10.97
CA GLU A 114 -14.14 1.77 -11.76
C GLU A 114 -13.82 3.21 -12.10
N ALA A 115 -12.54 3.59 -12.03
CA ALA A 115 -12.07 4.92 -12.39
C ALA A 115 -10.69 4.85 -13.03
N ILE A 116 -10.36 5.84 -13.85
CA ILE A 116 -8.99 6.04 -14.38
C ILE A 116 -8.29 7.19 -13.64
N GLU A 117 -6.95 7.19 -13.65
CA GLU A 117 -6.10 8.14 -12.93
C GLU A 117 -6.39 9.61 -13.26
N GLU A 118 -6.86 9.89 -14.48
CA GLU A 118 -7.27 11.22 -14.94
C GLU A 118 -8.52 11.75 -14.22
N GLU A 119 -9.40 10.86 -13.75
CA GLU A 119 -10.63 11.21 -13.03
C GLU A 119 -10.41 11.43 -11.53
N ILE A 120 -9.24 11.05 -11.03
CA ILE A 120 -8.88 11.11 -9.62
C ILE A 120 -8.22 12.45 -9.30
N SER A 121 -8.77 13.24 -8.37
CA SER A 121 -8.14 14.50 -7.98
C SER A 121 -7.02 14.29 -6.97
N ASP A 122 -7.24 13.39 -6.00
CA ASP A 122 -6.35 13.16 -4.87
C ASP A 122 -6.07 11.66 -4.72
N ILE A 123 -4.84 11.31 -4.37
CA ILE A 123 -4.42 9.94 -4.03
C ILE A 123 -3.55 10.04 -2.79
N TRP A 124 -3.88 9.30 -1.74
CA TRP A 124 -3.10 9.25 -0.52
C TRP A 124 -3.04 7.85 0.08
N GLU A 125 -2.00 7.62 0.86
CA GLU A 125 -1.78 6.44 1.67
C GLU A 125 -2.07 6.79 3.13
N GLU A 126 -2.92 6.01 3.80
CA GLU A 126 -3.03 6.03 5.26
C GLU A 126 -2.26 4.84 5.84
N ARG A 127 -1.44 5.12 6.85
CA ARG A 127 -0.56 4.16 7.51
C ARG A 127 -0.98 4.00 8.96
N THR A 128 -1.20 2.77 9.37
CA THR A 128 -1.59 2.43 10.74
C THR A 128 -0.53 1.54 11.39
N PRO A 129 -0.17 1.79 12.66
CA PRO A 129 0.86 1.01 13.35
C PRO A 129 0.51 -0.48 13.41
N ILE A 130 1.52 -1.35 13.30
CA ILE A 130 1.38 -2.78 13.63
C ILE A 130 1.82 -3.00 15.07
N GLU A 131 0.97 -3.67 15.85
CA GLU A 131 1.25 -3.96 17.26
C GLU A 131 2.60 -4.67 17.44
N GLY A 132 3.37 -4.19 18.42
CA GLY A 132 4.68 -4.74 18.76
C GLY A 132 5.85 -4.12 17.98
N PHE A 133 5.61 -3.23 17.03
CA PHE A 133 6.65 -2.48 16.31
C PHE A 133 6.58 -0.99 16.61
N GLU A 134 7.70 -0.30 16.43
CA GLU A 134 7.71 1.17 16.40
C GLU A 134 6.94 1.68 15.16
N PHE A 135 6.40 2.89 15.29
CA PHE A 135 5.68 3.58 14.23
C PHE A 135 6.24 4.99 14.09
N ASP A 136 7.39 5.08 13.41
CA ASP A 136 8.11 6.32 13.12
C ASP A 136 8.07 6.61 11.61
N VAL A 137 6.86 6.83 11.10
CA VAL A 137 6.61 7.23 9.71
C VAL A 137 5.45 8.21 9.65
N GLU A 138 5.40 9.01 8.58
CA GLU A 138 4.26 9.89 8.30
C GLU A 138 2.96 9.08 8.17
N PRO A 139 1.92 9.32 9.00
CA PRO A 139 0.68 8.54 8.97
C PRO A 139 -0.15 8.74 7.70
N ILE A 140 -0.07 9.91 7.06
CA ILE A 140 -0.83 10.23 5.84
C ILE A 140 0.12 10.78 4.79
N VAL A 141 0.30 10.04 3.70
CA VAL A 141 1.20 10.43 2.60
C VAL A 141 0.40 10.70 1.34
N TYR A 142 0.37 11.96 0.90
CA TYR A 142 -0.24 12.33 -0.38
C TYR A 142 0.71 12.02 -1.55
N LEU A 143 0.22 11.28 -2.53
CA LEU A 143 0.90 11.01 -3.80
C LEU A 143 0.46 12.00 -4.89
N LYS A 144 -0.84 12.32 -4.89
CA LYS A 144 -1.50 13.31 -5.75
C LYS A 144 -2.45 14.14 -4.91
N LYS A 145 -2.49 15.46 -5.11
CA LYS A 145 -3.40 16.36 -4.38
C LYS A 145 -3.86 17.49 -5.30
N ASP A 146 -5.16 17.75 -5.33
CA ASP A 146 -5.76 18.81 -6.15
C ASP A 146 -5.35 18.71 -7.63
N GLY A 147 -5.25 17.48 -8.14
CA GLY A 147 -4.83 17.19 -9.52
C GLY A 147 -3.31 17.16 -9.75
N VAL A 148 -2.49 17.57 -8.78
CA VAL A 148 -1.03 17.71 -8.90
C VAL A 148 -0.31 16.53 -8.25
N TRP A 149 0.69 15.96 -8.95
CA TRP A 149 1.55 14.91 -8.39
C TRP A 149 2.60 15.49 -7.45
N LEU A 150 2.73 14.89 -6.26
CA LEU A 150 3.69 15.32 -5.22
C LEU A 150 4.92 14.43 -5.14
N VAL A 151 4.85 13.26 -5.75
CA VAL A 151 5.98 12.32 -5.85
C VAL A 151 6.39 12.21 -7.31
N GLU A 152 7.67 12.44 -7.57
CA GLU A 152 8.29 12.17 -8.87
C GLU A 152 8.61 10.68 -8.99
N LEU A 153 8.57 10.16 -10.23
CA LEU A 153 8.87 8.77 -10.57
C LEU A 153 10.38 8.53 -10.64
#